data_AF-A0A2T5GRZ8-F1
#
_entry.id   AF-A0A2T5GRZ8-F1
#
_cell.length_a   1.000
_cell.length_b   1.000
_cell.length_c   1.000
_cell.angle_alpha   90.00
_cell.angle_beta   90.00
_cell.angle_gamma   90.00
#
_symmetry.space_group_name_H-M   'P 1'
#
loop_
_entity.id
_entity.type
_entity.pdbx_description
1 polymer ?
#
loop_
_entity_poly.entity_id
_entity_poly.type
_entity_poly.pdbx_seq_one_letter_code
_entity_poly.pdbx_strand_id
1 'polypeptide(L)'
;MPQHIFFSWQIDRLPLTGRNLIERALGDAILAIQADAEIDPAYRELAIDRDTSGVPGSPPLVETIFAKVDVATAFLSDLTYVATRADGRLMPNPNVLLEHGWALRALSWRRVISVMNVAYGSPENHPLPFDLQHFRRPILYNCPDDADEAARRAARNALAAALRDALRAILNDEVAVAPAAAPAEPHPLDVELLDKVRGQFPVGLQRFFHDHNFGEPFRRDMLNPLYEMNEDWRGARFEFHDGALQAAWAEARARAEALGNLTGKYLFVLDANIALCSPKTDEDRRRGTQPSTVRAVGEMNEAATAFAAALDAFERVARDRVRVAAVAVAAPPAAAADPWEAAKALLERLGNDGASGRVPGIVSKPSVTIRLVPAVVAERPRLVPAQVAKAQMRFAPDVHARVVTDADGDQWWSAEVPRDVGKPNGESRWRTRLVRPGAIEFEATIGSRIDDDPHIMVNGRDLEGRIVASIEQLAACLTEVGLGGPALLAIGFEGVEDVELTRARGGGRPIRQPGFSLPVVELAAPLAQPGNQLNEVFDILWQTSGWGDGSPSFGREIWDGYAGDEAAAR
;
A
#
# COMPACT_ATOMS: atom_id res chain seq x y z
N MET A 1 -20.57 23.82 17.12
CA MET A 1 -21.67 23.73 16.12
C MET A 1 -22.90 23.26 16.87
N PRO A 2 -24.11 23.71 16.50
CA PRO A 2 -25.33 23.21 17.11
C PRO A 2 -25.41 21.70 16.94
N GLN A 3 -25.85 21.03 18.00
CA GLN A 3 -26.06 19.59 18.06
C GLN A 3 -27.44 19.28 17.47
N HIS A 4 -27.58 18.21 16.70
CA HIS A 4 -28.83 17.93 15.98
C HIS A 4 -29.47 16.62 16.40
N ILE A 5 -30.79 16.65 16.58
CA ILE A 5 -31.62 15.45 16.66
C ILE A 5 -32.27 15.27 15.30
N PHE A 6 -31.93 14.18 14.61
CA PHE A 6 -32.55 13.88 13.33
C PHE A 6 -33.92 13.23 13.56
N PHE A 7 -34.98 13.90 13.09
CA PHE A 7 -36.35 13.41 13.19
C PHE A 7 -36.80 12.78 11.86
N SER A 8 -36.92 11.46 11.87
CA SER A 8 -37.48 10.65 10.77
C SER A 8 -38.98 10.46 10.97
N TRP A 9 -39.76 10.93 10.00
CA TRP A 9 -41.22 11.05 10.11
C TRP A 9 -41.93 10.50 8.87
N GLN A 10 -43.21 10.13 9.03
CA GLN A 10 -44.06 9.65 7.93
C GLN A 10 -45.16 10.66 7.56
N ILE A 11 -45.54 10.66 6.28
CA ILE A 11 -46.55 11.59 5.72
C ILE A 11 -47.96 10.98 5.67
N ASP A 12 -48.09 9.67 5.89
CA ASP A 12 -49.31 8.91 5.65
C ASP A 12 -50.41 9.10 6.71
N ARG A 13 -50.10 9.75 7.84
CA ARG A 13 -51.05 10.08 8.92
C ARG A 13 -51.30 11.57 9.03
N LEU A 14 -52.45 11.91 9.66
CA LEU A 14 -52.86 13.31 9.83
C LEU A 14 -51.76 14.10 10.55
N PRO A 15 -51.23 15.19 9.97
CA PRO A 15 -50.09 15.89 10.56
C PRO A 15 -50.36 16.41 11.97
N LEU A 16 -51.62 16.77 12.28
CA LEU A 16 -52.02 17.33 13.56
C LEU A 16 -51.87 16.34 14.73
N THR A 17 -52.03 15.04 14.49
CA THR A 17 -51.97 13.96 15.48
C THR A 17 -50.72 13.07 15.32
N GLY A 18 -50.05 13.16 14.17
CA GLY A 18 -48.76 12.53 13.86
C GLY A 18 -47.61 13.53 13.90
N ARG A 19 -46.96 13.74 12.75
CA ARG A 19 -45.70 14.50 12.59
C ARG A 19 -45.64 15.81 13.39
N ASN A 20 -46.66 16.68 13.31
CA ASN A 20 -46.59 18.00 13.95
C ASN A 20 -46.71 17.88 15.47
N LEU A 21 -47.44 16.88 15.98
CA LEU A 21 -47.54 16.62 17.40
C LEU A 21 -46.19 16.12 17.94
N ILE A 22 -45.57 15.17 17.25
CA ILE A 22 -44.26 14.61 17.61
C ILE A 22 -43.18 15.70 17.57
N GLU A 23 -43.12 16.49 16.48
CA GLU A 23 -42.14 17.56 16.32
C GLU A 23 -42.27 18.64 17.41
N ARG A 24 -43.51 19.04 17.74
CA ARG A 24 -43.76 19.98 18.83
C ARG A 24 -43.37 19.40 20.18
N ALA A 25 -43.67 18.12 20.42
CA ALA A 25 -43.26 17.44 21.66
C ALA A 25 -41.73 17.35 21.77
N LEU A 26 -41.03 17.07 20.67
CA LEU A 26 -39.57 17.09 20.60
C LEU A 26 -39.01 18.50 20.87
N GLY A 27 -39.61 19.53 20.29
CA GLY A 27 -39.24 20.93 20.56
C GLY A 27 -39.43 21.32 22.03
N ASP A 28 -40.56 20.95 22.62
CA ASP A 28 -40.85 21.18 24.05
C ASP A 28 -39.84 20.42 24.95
N ALA A 29 -39.43 19.20 24.55
CA ALA A 29 -38.42 18.42 25.26
C ALA A 29 -37.01 19.04 25.18
N ILE A 30 -36.61 19.51 24.00
CA ILE A 30 -35.34 20.20 23.79
C ILE A 30 -35.30 21.47 24.65
N LEU A 31 -36.34 22.30 24.63
CA LEU A 31 -36.40 23.51 25.46
C LEU A 31 -36.24 23.19 26.96
N ALA A 32 -36.83 22.09 27.43
CA ALA A 32 -36.67 21.65 28.81
C ALA A 32 -35.24 21.20 29.13
N ILE A 33 -34.55 20.54 28.19
CA ILE A 33 -33.14 20.15 28.31
C ILE A 33 -32.21 21.37 28.32
N GLN A 34 -32.49 22.38 27.49
CA GLN A 34 -31.71 23.61 27.46
C GLN A 34 -31.78 24.40 28.76
N ALA A 35 -32.91 24.31 29.46
CA ALA A 35 -33.10 24.91 30.78
C ALA A 35 -32.53 24.08 31.94
N ASP A 36 -32.05 22.86 31.67
CA ASP A 36 -31.53 21.94 32.68
C ASP A 36 -30.07 22.26 33.03
N ALA A 37 -29.84 22.66 34.28
CA ALA A 37 -28.51 23.05 34.76
C ALA A 37 -27.55 21.86 34.90
N GLU A 38 -28.07 20.62 34.99
CA GLU A 38 -27.27 19.39 35.12
C GLU A 38 -26.70 18.90 33.79
N ILE A 39 -27.19 19.43 32.66
CA ILE A 39 -26.68 19.11 31.33
C ILE A 39 -25.47 19.98 31.01
N ASP A 40 -24.40 19.35 30.50
CA ASP A 40 -23.18 20.04 30.09
C ASP A 40 -23.52 21.19 29.12
N PRO A 41 -22.99 22.41 29.34
CA PRO A 41 -23.17 23.55 28.44
C PRO A 41 -22.97 23.25 26.95
N ALA A 42 -22.09 22.31 26.60
CA ALA A 42 -21.82 21.88 25.24
C ALA A 42 -23.04 21.24 24.53
N TYR A 43 -24.00 20.69 25.26
CA TYR A 43 -25.22 20.07 24.72
C TYR A 43 -26.46 20.97 24.84
N ARG A 44 -26.31 22.23 25.27
CA ARG A 44 -27.44 23.17 25.39
C ARG A 44 -27.87 23.80 24.06
N GLU A 45 -27.11 23.61 22.99
CA GLU A 45 -27.47 24.07 21.63
C GLU A 45 -28.02 22.93 20.77
N LEU A 46 -29.04 22.21 21.28
CA LEU A 46 -29.74 21.16 20.54
C LEU A 46 -30.82 21.75 19.61
N ALA A 47 -30.90 21.25 18.38
CA ALA A 47 -31.92 21.62 17.41
C ALA A 47 -32.46 20.39 16.65
N ILE A 48 -33.69 20.50 16.13
CA ILE A 48 -34.29 19.47 15.28
C ILE A 48 -33.74 19.62 13.86
N ASP A 49 -33.27 18.52 13.27
CA ASP A 49 -33.02 18.40 11.83
C ASP A 49 -33.92 17.32 11.21
N ARG A 50 -34.20 17.42 9.92
CA ARG A 50 -35.06 16.50 9.15
C ARG A 50 -34.84 16.68 7.65
N ASP A 51 -35.25 15.67 6.89
CA ASP A 51 -35.29 15.68 5.43
C ASP A 51 -33.96 16.24 4.85
N THR A 52 -34.05 17.03 3.78
CA THR A 52 -32.93 17.80 3.21
C THR A 52 -32.89 19.25 3.69
N SER A 53 -33.57 19.58 4.80
CA SER A 53 -33.68 20.96 5.33
C SER A 53 -32.32 21.64 5.52
N GLY A 54 -32.18 22.90 5.11
CA GLY A 54 -30.92 23.65 5.27
C GLY A 54 -29.79 23.27 4.30
N VAL A 55 -30.02 22.33 3.37
CA VAL A 55 -29.06 21.97 2.31
C VAL A 55 -29.42 22.72 1.01
N PRO A 56 -28.48 23.47 0.39
CA PRO A 56 -28.78 24.26 -0.80
C PRO A 56 -28.97 23.41 -2.06
N GLY A 57 -29.80 23.89 -2.99
CA GLY A 57 -29.99 23.29 -4.32
C GLY A 57 -30.90 22.05 -4.32
N SER A 58 -30.59 21.11 -5.22
CA SER A 58 -31.31 19.84 -5.39
C SER A 58 -30.41 18.67 -4.99
N PRO A 59 -30.16 18.45 -3.70
CA PRO A 59 -29.20 17.45 -3.25
C PRO A 59 -29.76 16.02 -3.42
N PRO A 60 -28.89 14.99 -3.56
CA PRO A 60 -29.33 13.60 -3.61
C PRO A 60 -30.02 13.22 -2.29
N LEU A 61 -31.33 12.93 -2.33
CA LEU A 61 -32.18 12.86 -1.12
C LEU A 61 -31.65 11.85 -0.09
N VAL A 62 -31.45 10.60 -0.50
CA VAL A 62 -31.06 9.50 0.40
C VAL A 62 -29.67 9.74 1.01
N GLU A 63 -28.69 10.11 0.18
CA GLU A 63 -27.32 10.39 0.64
C GLU A 63 -27.29 11.56 1.62
N THR A 64 -28.09 12.60 1.37
CA THR A 64 -28.18 13.78 2.23
C THR A 64 -28.80 13.44 3.57
N ILE A 65 -29.88 12.65 3.58
CA ILE A 65 -30.55 12.19 4.79
C ILE A 65 -29.57 11.33 5.61
N PHE A 66 -28.90 10.36 5.00
CA PHE A 66 -27.94 9.50 5.68
C PHE A 66 -26.75 10.29 6.24
N ALA A 67 -26.20 11.26 5.50
CA ALA A 67 -25.12 12.11 5.99
C ALA A 67 -25.54 12.94 7.22
N LYS A 68 -26.79 13.40 7.28
CA LYS A 68 -27.33 14.10 8.45
C LYS A 68 -27.54 13.16 9.64
N VAL A 69 -28.02 11.94 9.39
CA VAL A 69 -28.15 10.91 10.41
C VAL A 69 -26.79 10.52 10.99
N ASP A 70 -25.75 10.40 10.15
CA ASP A 70 -24.40 9.99 10.57
C ASP A 70 -23.78 10.90 11.63
N VAL A 71 -24.14 12.18 11.63
CA VAL A 71 -23.59 13.19 12.55
C VAL A 71 -24.58 13.63 13.63
N ALA A 72 -25.75 13.01 13.71
CA ALA A 72 -26.78 13.38 14.69
C ALA A 72 -26.39 12.96 16.12
N THR A 73 -26.75 13.79 17.09
CA THR A 73 -26.60 13.51 18.52
C THR A 73 -27.55 12.41 18.98
N ALA A 74 -28.77 12.42 18.42
CA ALA A 74 -29.77 11.38 18.61
C ALA A 74 -30.64 11.27 17.36
N PHE A 75 -31.25 10.11 17.16
CA PHE A 75 -32.20 9.86 16.09
C PHE A 75 -33.57 9.53 16.66
N LEU A 76 -34.63 10.14 16.11
CA LEU A 76 -36.01 9.89 16.49
C LEU A 76 -36.81 9.38 15.29
N SER A 77 -37.37 8.17 15.38
CA SER A 77 -38.27 7.61 14.34
C SER A 77 -39.73 7.54 14.78
N ASP A 78 -40.62 7.96 13.88
CA ASP A 78 -42.07 7.70 13.98
C ASP A 78 -42.43 6.32 13.39
N LEU A 79 -42.56 5.32 14.25
CA LEU A 79 -42.92 3.95 13.86
C LEU A 79 -44.43 3.72 13.81
N THR A 80 -45.26 4.78 13.81
CA THR A 80 -46.71 4.66 13.66
C THR A 80 -47.06 3.85 12.41
N TYR A 81 -47.97 2.89 12.55
CA TYR A 81 -48.41 2.07 11.43
C TYR A 81 -49.07 2.93 10.36
N VAL A 82 -48.73 2.70 9.08
CA VAL A 82 -49.29 3.43 7.93
C VAL A 82 -49.99 2.52 6.93
N ALA A 83 -49.66 1.23 6.93
CA ALA A 83 -50.20 0.26 5.99
C ALA A 83 -50.60 -1.06 6.65
N THR A 84 -51.46 -1.81 5.97
CA THR A 84 -51.85 -3.18 6.33
C THR A 84 -51.34 -4.13 5.26
N ARG A 85 -50.64 -5.18 5.69
CA ARG A 85 -50.14 -6.26 4.82
C ARG A 85 -51.27 -7.18 4.36
N ALA A 86 -51.01 -7.99 3.34
CA ALA A 86 -51.95 -8.99 2.84
C ALA A 86 -52.38 -10.03 3.90
N ASP A 87 -51.54 -10.27 4.91
CA ASP A 87 -51.82 -11.16 6.05
C ASP A 87 -52.49 -10.44 7.24
N GLY A 88 -52.93 -9.19 7.06
CA GLY A 88 -53.61 -8.39 8.08
C GLY A 88 -52.69 -7.75 9.12
N ARG A 89 -51.37 -7.99 9.07
CA ARG A 89 -50.41 -7.33 9.97
C ARG A 89 -50.21 -5.87 9.57
N LEU A 90 -50.01 -5.00 10.56
CA LEU A 90 -49.75 -3.58 10.32
C LEU A 90 -48.24 -3.34 10.07
N MET A 91 -47.92 -2.30 9.31
CA MET A 91 -46.56 -1.95 8.91
C MET A 91 -46.30 -0.44 9.05
N PRO A 92 -45.19 -0.02 9.71
CA PRO A 92 -44.73 1.37 9.70
C PRO A 92 -44.31 1.85 8.31
N ASN A 93 -44.02 3.13 8.16
CA ASN A 93 -43.57 3.67 6.88
C ASN A 93 -42.19 3.06 6.49
N PRO A 94 -42.04 2.55 5.26
CA PRO A 94 -40.80 1.89 4.83
C PRO A 94 -39.58 2.82 4.75
N ASN A 95 -39.78 4.11 4.45
CA ASN A 95 -38.68 5.09 4.44
C ASN A 95 -38.18 5.34 5.86
N VAL A 96 -39.09 5.47 6.82
CA VAL A 96 -38.72 5.60 8.24
C VAL A 96 -37.99 4.35 8.72
N LEU A 97 -38.42 3.15 8.30
CA LEU A 97 -37.71 1.91 8.64
C LEU A 97 -36.30 1.85 8.03
N LEU A 98 -36.11 2.33 6.80
CA LEU A 98 -34.80 2.42 6.15
C LEU A 98 -33.87 3.38 6.91
N GLU A 99 -34.35 4.57 7.25
CA GLU A 99 -33.61 5.57 8.02
C GLU A 99 -33.32 5.08 9.44
N HIS A 100 -34.26 4.39 10.08
CA HIS A 100 -34.08 3.77 11.40
C HIS A 100 -32.98 2.70 11.37
N GLY A 101 -32.97 1.84 10.36
CA GLY A 101 -31.90 0.86 10.16
C GLY A 101 -30.54 1.53 9.97
N TRP A 102 -30.49 2.61 9.19
CA TRP A 102 -29.27 3.41 9.01
C TRP A 102 -28.80 4.03 10.33
N ALA A 103 -29.72 4.61 11.11
CA ALA A 103 -29.42 5.20 12.40
C ALA A 103 -28.88 4.18 13.42
N LEU A 104 -29.42 2.95 13.45
CA LEU A 104 -28.88 1.87 14.27
C LEU A 104 -27.43 1.54 13.89
N ARG A 105 -27.11 1.55 12.59
CA ARG A 105 -25.75 1.35 12.08
C ARG A 105 -24.81 2.52 12.42
N ALA A 106 -25.29 3.75 12.25
CA ALA A 106 -24.45 4.95 12.35
C ALA A 106 -24.25 5.42 13.79
N LEU A 107 -25.29 5.36 14.61
CA LEU A 107 -25.34 5.97 15.95
C LEU A 107 -25.39 4.93 17.08
N SER A 108 -25.43 3.64 16.73
CA SER A 108 -25.75 2.54 17.65
C SER A 108 -27.17 2.65 18.23
N TRP A 109 -27.64 1.56 18.84
CA TRP A 109 -28.91 1.54 19.58
C TRP A 109 -28.95 2.53 20.76
N ARG A 110 -27.78 2.97 21.24
CA ARG A 110 -27.65 3.89 22.39
C ARG A 110 -28.25 5.26 22.14
N ARG A 111 -28.28 5.72 20.88
CA ARG A 111 -28.73 7.08 20.49
C ARG A 111 -30.05 7.10 19.69
N VAL A 112 -30.70 5.94 19.54
CA VAL A 112 -31.92 5.78 18.74
C VAL A 112 -33.15 5.72 19.64
N ILE A 113 -34.10 6.63 19.40
CA ILE A 113 -35.39 6.71 20.06
C ILE A 113 -36.48 6.42 19.03
N SER A 114 -37.48 5.63 19.42
CA SER A 114 -38.68 5.40 18.61
C SER A 114 -39.92 5.91 19.32
N VAL A 115 -40.86 6.46 18.56
CA VAL A 115 -42.20 6.83 19.03
C VAL A 115 -43.26 6.14 18.18
N MET A 116 -44.46 5.98 18.73
CA MET A 116 -45.59 5.40 18.01
C MET A 116 -46.93 5.92 18.54
N ASN A 117 -47.80 6.34 17.63
CA ASN A 117 -49.19 6.65 17.95
C ASN A 117 -50.04 5.38 17.92
N VAL A 118 -50.46 4.91 19.10
CA VAL A 118 -51.22 3.67 19.23
C VAL A 118 -52.67 3.77 18.77
N ALA A 119 -53.16 4.98 18.45
CA ALA A 119 -54.48 5.16 17.82
C ALA A 119 -54.61 4.42 16.48
N TYR A 120 -53.48 4.11 15.82
CA TYR A 120 -53.43 3.39 14.56
C TYR A 120 -52.99 1.92 14.71
N GLY A 121 -52.98 1.40 15.93
CA GLY A 121 -52.59 0.02 16.22
C GLY A 121 -51.52 -0.06 17.32
N SER A 122 -51.70 -1.01 18.23
CA SER A 122 -50.76 -1.26 19.32
C SER A 122 -49.73 -2.33 18.92
N PRO A 123 -48.44 -2.15 19.28
CA PRO A 123 -47.40 -3.16 19.04
C PRO A 123 -47.60 -4.44 19.87
N GLU A 124 -48.55 -4.44 20.82
CA GLU A 124 -48.99 -5.65 21.55
C GLU A 124 -49.84 -6.57 20.68
N ASN A 125 -50.71 -6.00 19.85
CA ASN A 125 -51.63 -6.75 18.99
C ASN A 125 -51.05 -6.97 17.60
N HIS A 126 -50.25 -6.02 17.12
CA HIS A 126 -49.58 -6.09 15.83
C HIS A 126 -48.08 -5.90 16.07
N PRO A 127 -47.29 -6.97 16.29
CA PRO A 127 -45.87 -6.82 16.55
C PRO A 127 -45.17 -6.01 15.45
N LEU A 128 -44.20 -5.17 15.85
CA LEU A 128 -43.29 -4.51 14.91
C LEU A 128 -42.54 -5.55 14.05
N PRO A 129 -41.94 -5.16 12.91
CA PRO A 129 -41.06 -6.04 12.13
C PRO A 129 -40.04 -6.78 13.00
N PHE A 130 -39.74 -8.04 12.67
CA PHE A 130 -38.96 -8.96 13.52
C PHE A 130 -37.66 -8.32 14.03
N ASP A 131 -36.90 -7.66 13.15
CA ASP A 131 -35.63 -7.02 13.50
C ASP A 131 -35.78 -5.95 14.59
N LEU A 132 -36.93 -5.28 14.68
CA LEU A 132 -37.20 -4.25 15.68
C LEU A 132 -37.72 -4.80 17.02
N GLN A 133 -38.11 -6.08 17.09
CA GLN A 133 -38.68 -6.67 18.30
C GLN A 133 -37.64 -6.90 19.41
N HIS A 134 -36.36 -6.95 19.05
CA HIS A 134 -35.25 -7.17 19.98
C HIS A 134 -34.70 -5.87 20.58
N PHE A 135 -35.23 -4.71 20.18
CA PHE A 135 -34.86 -3.40 20.71
C PHE A 135 -35.87 -2.88 21.75
N ARG A 136 -35.50 -1.80 22.44
CA ARG A 136 -36.39 -1.12 23.38
C ARG A 136 -37.68 -0.69 22.66
N ARG A 137 -38.83 -0.94 23.31
CA ARG A 137 -40.14 -0.57 22.75
C ARG A 137 -40.24 0.94 22.48
N PRO A 138 -40.98 1.36 21.43
CA PRO A 138 -41.24 2.77 21.18
C PRO A 138 -41.95 3.44 22.37
N ILE A 139 -41.71 4.73 22.54
CA ILE A 139 -42.51 5.59 23.40
C ILE A 139 -43.90 5.70 22.77
N LEU A 140 -44.90 5.17 23.48
CA LEU A 140 -46.27 5.13 23.00
C LEU A 140 -47.00 6.39 23.42
N TYR A 141 -47.73 6.99 22.50
CA TYR A 141 -48.72 8.02 22.79
C TYR A 141 -50.03 7.68 22.08
N ASN A 142 -51.14 8.18 22.59
CA ASN A 142 -52.45 7.96 21.99
C ASN A 142 -53.07 9.30 21.60
N CYS A 143 -53.27 9.51 20.30
CA CYS A 143 -53.95 10.69 19.79
C CYS A 143 -54.72 10.33 18.51
N PRO A 144 -56.02 9.98 18.62
CA PRO A 144 -56.86 9.72 17.44
C PRO A 144 -57.16 11.01 16.67
N ASP A 145 -57.55 10.87 15.40
CA ASP A 145 -57.77 12.00 14.48
C ASP A 145 -58.86 12.99 14.94
N ASP A 146 -59.85 12.50 15.68
CA ASP A 146 -60.96 13.25 16.25
C ASP A 146 -60.68 13.81 17.65
N ALA A 147 -59.46 13.63 18.19
CA ALA A 147 -59.07 14.15 19.49
C ALA A 147 -59.31 15.67 19.58
N ASP A 148 -59.90 16.13 20.67
CA ASP A 148 -60.08 17.56 20.91
C ASP A 148 -58.74 18.26 21.25
N GLU A 149 -58.77 19.58 21.41
CA GLU A 149 -57.55 20.33 21.73
C GLU A 149 -56.95 19.94 23.09
N ALA A 150 -57.79 19.64 24.08
CA ALA A 150 -57.34 19.26 25.41
C ALA A 150 -56.61 17.92 25.39
N ALA A 151 -57.17 16.91 24.73
CA ALA A 151 -56.58 15.59 24.54
C ALA A 151 -55.28 15.66 23.74
N ARG A 152 -55.24 16.41 22.63
CA ARG A 152 -54.01 16.63 21.85
C ARG A 152 -52.90 17.28 22.69
N ARG A 153 -53.25 18.28 23.49
CA ARG A 153 -52.32 18.98 24.38
C ARG A 153 -51.78 18.03 25.46
N ALA A 154 -52.65 17.21 26.05
CA ALA A 154 -52.26 16.21 27.03
C ALA A 154 -51.30 15.16 26.44
N ALA A 155 -51.63 14.60 25.26
CA ALA A 155 -50.79 13.63 24.56
C ALA A 155 -49.41 14.21 24.22
N ARG A 156 -49.37 15.44 23.68
CA ARG A 156 -48.12 16.14 23.40
C ARG A 156 -47.28 16.36 24.66
N ASN A 157 -47.89 16.84 25.74
CA ASN A 157 -47.16 17.11 26.99
C ASN A 157 -46.57 15.83 27.59
N ALA A 158 -47.34 14.73 27.55
CA ALA A 158 -46.84 13.42 28.00
C ALA A 158 -45.69 12.92 27.12
N LEU A 159 -45.82 13.06 25.81
CA LEU A 159 -44.76 12.69 24.85
C LEU A 159 -43.49 13.53 25.05
N ALA A 160 -43.64 14.85 25.26
CA ALA A 160 -42.53 15.76 25.52
C ALA A 160 -41.77 15.38 26.80
N ALA A 161 -42.48 15.01 27.87
CA ALA A 161 -41.84 14.55 29.10
C ALA A 161 -41.04 13.25 28.88
N ALA A 162 -41.61 12.28 28.15
CA ALA A 162 -40.94 11.03 27.85
C ALA A 162 -39.71 11.21 26.93
N LEU A 163 -39.82 12.08 25.91
CA LEU A 163 -38.71 12.42 25.03
C LEU A 163 -37.59 13.15 25.79
N ARG A 164 -37.94 14.08 26.68
CA ARG A 164 -36.97 14.75 27.56
C ARG A 164 -36.17 13.74 28.37
N ASP A 165 -36.83 12.79 29.01
CA ASP A 165 -36.17 11.81 29.86
C ASP A 165 -35.28 10.86 29.03
N ALA A 166 -35.74 10.46 27.85
CA ALA A 166 -34.96 9.63 26.92
C ALA A 166 -33.72 10.37 26.40
N LEU A 167 -33.87 11.63 25.98
CA LEU A 167 -32.77 12.45 25.51
C LEU A 167 -31.78 12.77 26.64
N ARG A 168 -32.25 13.10 27.84
CA ARG A 168 -31.39 13.27 29.02
C ARG A 168 -30.56 12.02 29.29
N ALA A 169 -31.16 10.83 29.18
CA ALA A 169 -30.43 9.58 29.35
C ALA A 169 -29.34 9.39 28.29
N ILE A 170 -29.59 9.78 27.03
CA ILE A 170 -28.57 9.76 25.97
C ILE A 170 -27.45 10.76 26.29
N LEU A 171 -27.79 12.00 26.66
CA LEU A 171 -26.84 13.09 26.92
C LEU A 171 -25.99 12.90 28.19
N ASN A 172 -26.40 12.01 29.08
CA ASN A 172 -25.65 11.65 30.29
C ASN A 172 -24.92 10.30 30.18
N ASP A 173 -25.11 9.55 29.09
CA ASP A 173 -24.36 8.31 28.87
C ASP A 173 -23.00 8.67 28.26
N GLU A 174 -21.93 8.64 29.05
CA GLU A 174 -20.56 8.94 28.60
C GLU A 174 -20.13 8.14 27.36
N VAL A 175 -20.63 6.91 27.18
CA VAL A 175 -20.39 6.08 25.99
C VAL A 175 -21.21 6.56 24.80
N ALA A 176 -22.42 7.04 25.03
CA ALA A 176 -23.25 7.66 24.01
C ALA A 176 -22.89 9.14 23.76
N VAL A 177 -22.05 9.77 24.56
CA VAL A 177 -21.73 11.21 24.46
C VAL A 177 -20.28 11.43 24.04
N ALA A 178 -19.42 10.42 24.25
CA ALA A 178 -18.16 10.31 23.57
C ALA A 178 -18.38 10.57 22.06
N PRO A 179 -17.55 11.42 21.42
CA PRO A 179 -17.68 11.65 19.99
C PRO A 179 -17.74 10.28 19.31
N ALA A 180 -18.77 10.08 18.47
CA ALA A 180 -18.79 8.91 17.61
C ALA A 180 -17.43 8.90 16.94
N ALA A 181 -16.67 7.81 17.10
CA ALA A 181 -15.41 7.68 16.42
C ALA A 181 -15.69 8.01 14.96
N ALA A 182 -15.03 9.05 14.43
CA ALA A 182 -15.09 9.33 13.00
C ALA A 182 -14.86 8.01 12.27
N PRO A 183 -15.54 7.71 11.14
CA PRO A 183 -15.18 6.53 10.37
C PRO A 183 -13.79 6.82 9.80
N ALA A 184 -12.75 6.36 10.48
CA ALA A 184 -11.38 6.83 10.26
C ALA A 184 -10.32 5.73 10.30
N GLU A 185 -10.74 4.47 10.21
CA GLU A 185 -9.85 3.41 9.72
C GLU A 185 -10.53 2.67 8.57
N PRO A 186 -9.88 2.55 7.39
CA PRO A 186 -10.34 1.63 6.36
C PRO A 186 -10.45 0.22 6.97
N HIS A 187 -11.49 -0.52 6.59
CA HIS A 187 -11.69 -1.87 7.11
C HIS A 187 -10.40 -2.69 6.88
N PRO A 188 -9.88 -3.44 7.88
CA PRO A 188 -8.58 -4.11 7.76
C PRO A 188 -8.45 -5.02 6.53
N LEU A 189 -9.54 -5.70 6.15
CA LEU A 189 -9.61 -6.49 4.93
C LEU A 189 -9.44 -5.64 3.66
N ASP A 190 -9.97 -4.42 3.62
CA ASP A 190 -9.86 -3.55 2.45
C ASP A 190 -8.42 -3.06 2.27
N VAL A 191 -7.70 -2.86 3.38
CA VAL A 191 -6.26 -2.54 3.36
C VAL A 191 -5.47 -3.73 2.85
N GLU A 192 -5.68 -4.92 3.42
CA GLU A 192 -5.00 -6.16 3.02
C GLU A 192 -5.23 -6.49 1.54
N LEU A 193 -6.48 -6.41 1.08
CA LEU A 193 -6.83 -6.69 -0.30
C LEU A 193 -6.25 -5.63 -1.25
N LEU A 194 -6.23 -4.35 -0.87
CA LEU A 194 -5.61 -3.30 -1.68
C LEU A 194 -4.11 -3.52 -1.84
N ASP A 195 -3.41 -3.89 -0.77
CA ASP A 195 -1.98 -4.22 -0.83
C ASP A 195 -1.73 -5.45 -1.71
N LYS A 196 -2.62 -6.45 -1.64
CA LYS A 196 -2.58 -7.61 -2.53
C LYS A 196 -2.75 -7.21 -4.00
N VAL A 197 -3.70 -6.34 -4.33
CA VAL A 197 -3.88 -5.83 -5.71
C VAL A 197 -2.62 -5.12 -6.20
N ARG A 198 -2.04 -4.25 -5.37
CA ARG A 198 -0.82 -3.50 -5.71
C ARG A 198 0.40 -4.39 -5.91
N GLY A 199 0.54 -5.44 -5.10
CA GLY A 199 1.58 -6.45 -5.26
C GLY A 199 1.41 -7.28 -6.53
N GLN A 200 0.16 -7.59 -6.90
CA GLN A 200 -0.14 -8.37 -8.10
C GLN A 200 0.05 -7.57 -9.40
N PHE A 201 -0.27 -6.28 -9.39
CA PHE A 201 -0.11 -5.38 -10.54
C PHE A 201 0.87 -4.25 -10.22
N PRO A 202 2.18 -4.54 -10.21
CA PRO A 202 3.18 -3.51 -10.00
C PRO A 202 3.18 -2.49 -11.14
N VAL A 203 3.70 -1.28 -10.88
CA VAL A 203 3.69 -0.14 -11.83
C VAL A 203 4.22 -0.52 -13.21
N GLY A 204 5.27 -1.35 -13.29
CA GLY A 204 5.82 -1.80 -14.57
C GLY A 204 4.84 -2.63 -15.41
N LEU A 205 4.02 -3.47 -14.75
CA LEU A 205 2.99 -4.26 -15.40
C LEU A 205 1.77 -3.41 -15.77
N GLN A 206 1.38 -2.45 -14.93
CA GLN A 206 0.33 -1.48 -15.29
C GLN A 206 0.72 -0.70 -16.55
N ARG A 207 1.97 -0.23 -16.63
CA ARG A 207 2.51 0.45 -17.82
C ARG A 207 2.45 -0.44 -19.07
N PHE A 208 2.72 -1.74 -18.93
CA PHE A 208 2.56 -2.68 -20.04
C PHE A 208 1.13 -2.67 -20.57
N PHE A 209 0.10 -2.76 -19.71
CA PHE A 209 -1.28 -2.73 -20.18
C PHE A 209 -1.71 -1.38 -20.80
N HIS A 210 -1.07 -0.27 -20.41
CA HIS A 210 -1.31 1.03 -21.02
C HIS A 210 -0.64 1.20 -22.39
N ASP A 211 0.62 0.79 -22.50
CA ASP A 211 1.48 1.21 -23.62
C ASP A 211 1.75 0.08 -24.63
N HIS A 212 1.48 -1.18 -24.27
CA HIS A 212 1.82 -2.31 -25.12
C HIS A 212 0.84 -2.51 -26.28
N ASN A 213 1.40 -2.84 -27.43
CA ASN A 213 0.66 -3.32 -28.58
C ASN A 213 0.88 -4.84 -28.70
N PHE A 214 -0.16 -5.63 -28.48
CA PHE A 214 -0.14 -7.08 -28.59
C PHE A 214 0.23 -7.59 -29.99
N GLY A 215 0.28 -6.72 -31.00
CA GLY A 215 0.82 -7.05 -32.33
C GLY A 215 2.34 -7.30 -32.33
N GLU A 216 3.04 -6.95 -31.25
CA GLU A 216 4.46 -7.22 -31.04
C GLU A 216 4.66 -8.42 -30.10
N PRO A 217 5.78 -9.17 -30.21
CA PRO A 217 6.10 -10.21 -29.25
C PRO A 217 6.35 -9.66 -27.86
N PHE A 218 5.96 -10.43 -26.86
CA PHE A 218 6.27 -10.14 -25.47
C PHE A 218 6.54 -11.43 -24.71
N ARG A 219 7.09 -11.28 -23.50
CA ARG A 219 7.32 -12.41 -22.62
C ARG A 219 6.00 -12.92 -22.08
N ARG A 220 5.78 -14.24 -22.22
CA ARG A 220 4.53 -14.88 -21.82
C ARG A 220 4.21 -14.70 -20.33
N ASP A 221 5.24 -14.73 -19.48
CA ASP A 221 5.07 -14.66 -18.04
C ASP A 221 4.62 -13.27 -17.53
N MET A 222 4.67 -12.23 -18.36
CA MET A 222 4.09 -10.92 -18.03
C MET A 222 2.59 -10.98 -17.76
N LEU A 223 1.88 -11.96 -18.34
CA LEU A 223 0.44 -12.14 -18.13
C LEU A 223 0.11 -13.07 -16.95
N ASN A 224 1.11 -13.69 -16.30
CA ASN A 224 0.86 -14.59 -15.17
C ASN A 224 0.02 -13.91 -14.07
N PRO A 225 0.30 -12.65 -13.65
CA PRO A 225 -0.52 -12.01 -12.62
C PRO A 225 -1.97 -11.80 -13.04
N LEU A 226 -2.25 -11.62 -14.34
CA LEU A 226 -3.61 -11.53 -14.88
C LEU A 226 -4.33 -12.88 -14.78
N TYR A 227 -3.65 -13.96 -15.16
CA TYR A 227 -4.23 -15.32 -15.09
C TYR A 227 -4.44 -15.78 -13.65
N GLU A 228 -3.44 -15.59 -12.79
CA GLU A 228 -3.52 -15.83 -11.34
C GLU A 228 -4.69 -15.04 -10.73
N MET A 229 -4.92 -13.80 -11.15
CA MET A 229 -6.08 -13.03 -10.67
C MET A 229 -7.41 -13.70 -11.02
N ASN A 230 -7.57 -14.17 -12.26
CA ASN A 230 -8.80 -14.81 -12.73
C ASN A 230 -9.05 -16.18 -12.07
N GLU A 231 -8.00 -16.84 -11.59
CA GLU A 231 -8.06 -18.13 -10.91
C GLU A 231 -8.23 -18.00 -9.40
N ASP A 232 -7.41 -17.18 -8.74
CA ASP A 232 -7.25 -17.18 -7.28
C ASP A 232 -8.24 -16.29 -6.54
N TRP A 233 -8.73 -15.22 -7.17
CA TRP A 233 -9.69 -14.32 -6.55
C TRP A 233 -11.09 -14.93 -6.60
N ARG A 234 -11.36 -15.96 -5.79
CA ARG A 234 -12.68 -16.62 -5.73
C ARG A 234 -13.24 -16.66 -4.32
N GLY A 235 -14.52 -16.30 -4.20
CA GLY A 235 -15.27 -16.32 -2.95
C GLY A 235 -15.19 -15.02 -2.14
N ALA A 236 -16.02 -14.95 -1.10
CA ALA A 236 -16.28 -13.73 -0.30
C ALA A 236 -15.05 -13.13 0.40
N ARG A 237 -13.97 -13.91 0.59
CA ARG A 237 -12.72 -13.42 1.21
C ARG A 237 -11.94 -12.42 0.36
N PHE A 238 -12.30 -12.26 -0.90
CA PHE A 238 -11.68 -11.33 -1.85
C PHE A 238 -12.62 -10.20 -2.27
N GLU A 239 -13.68 -9.99 -1.48
CA GLU A 239 -14.62 -8.91 -1.66
C GLU A 239 -14.25 -7.79 -0.68
N PHE A 240 -14.08 -6.58 -1.21
CA PHE A 240 -13.90 -5.39 -0.40
C PHE A 240 -15.19 -5.10 0.36
N HIS A 241 -15.04 -4.65 1.59
CA HIS A 241 -16.09 -4.22 2.49
C HIS A 241 -16.65 -2.84 2.10
N ASP A 242 -15.79 -1.89 1.71
CA ASP A 242 -16.25 -0.64 1.11
C ASP A 242 -16.94 -0.91 -0.24
N GLY A 243 -18.22 -0.59 -0.32
CA GLY A 243 -19.03 -0.90 -1.50
C GLY A 243 -18.60 -0.17 -2.78
N ALA A 244 -18.01 1.02 -2.67
CA ALA A 244 -17.51 1.74 -3.84
C ALA A 244 -16.21 1.12 -4.34
N LEU A 245 -15.31 0.75 -3.42
CA LEU A 245 -14.07 0.04 -3.71
C LEU A 245 -14.36 -1.34 -4.32
N GLN A 246 -15.34 -2.06 -3.77
CA GLN A 246 -15.78 -3.35 -4.27
C GLN A 246 -16.38 -3.25 -5.68
N ALA A 247 -17.22 -2.25 -5.94
CA ALA A 247 -17.80 -2.05 -7.27
C ALA A 247 -16.72 -1.74 -8.31
N ALA A 248 -15.76 -0.88 -7.97
CA ALA A 248 -14.64 -0.56 -8.86
C ALA A 248 -13.74 -1.79 -9.11
N TRP A 249 -13.51 -2.61 -8.07
CA TRP A 249 -12.73 -3.84 -8.19
C TRP A 249 -13.44 -4.90 -9.05
N ALA A 250 -14.75 -5.06 -8.88
CA ALA A 250 -15.55 -5.98 -9.69
C ALA A 250 -15.48 -5.62 -11.18
N GLU A 251 -15.50 -4.33 -11.51
CA GLU A 251 -15.32 -3.85 -12.89
C GLU A 251 -13.92 -4.19 -13.42
N ALA A 252 -12.86 -3.92 -12.65
CA ALA A 252 -11.49 -4.27 -13.05
C ALA A 252 -11.34 -5.78 -13.31
N ARG A 253 -11.94 -6.62 -12.47
CA ARG A 253 -11.97 -8.07 -12.65
C ARG A 253 -12.72 -8.51 -13.90
N ALA A 254 -13.88 -7.93 -14.18
CA ALA A 254 -14.63 -8.26 -15.39
C ALA A 254 -13.81 -7.94 -16.66
N ARG A 255 -13.05 -6.82 -16.67
CA ARG A 255 -12.17 -6.46 -17.78
C ARG A 255 -10.96 -7.39 -17.89
N ALA A 256 -10.40 -7.81 -16.77
CA ALA A 256 -9.30 -8.76 -16.74
C ALA A 256 -9.68 -10.16 -17.23
N GLU A 257 -10.89 -10.63 -16.90
CA GLU A 257 -11.41 -11.89 -17.40
C GLU A 257 -11.59 -11.84 -18.92
N ALA A 258 -12.13 -10.73 -19.44
CA ALA A 258 -12.27 -10.51 -20.88
C ALA A 258 -10.90 -10.52 -21.60
N LEU A 259 -9.90 -9.82 -21.06
CA LEU A 259 -8.54 -9.81 -21.61
C LEU A 259 -7.87 -11.19 -21.50
N GLY A 260 -8.03 -11.88 -20.37
CA GLY A 260 -7.51 -13.24 -20.15
C GLY A 260 -8.06 -14.24 -21.15
N ASN A 261 -9.36 -14.17 -21.45
CA ASN A 261 -10.00 -15.02 -22.45
C ASN A 261 -9.49 -14.76 -23.88
N LEU A 262 -9.31 -13.49 -24.25
CA LEU A 262 -8.76 -13.13 -25.56
C LEU A 262 -7.31 -13.60 -25.71
N THR A 263 -6.47 -13.32 -24.72
CA THR A 263 -5.05 -13.69 -24.73
C THR A 263 -4.86 -15.21 -24.71
N GLY A 264 -5.64 -15.94 -23.91
CA GLY A 264 -5.61 -17.40 -23.89
C GLY A 264 -6.05 -18.04 -25.21
N LYS A 265 -6.90 -17.36 -25.99
CA LYS A 265 -7.38 -17.84 -27.30
C LYS A 265 -6.41 -17.52 -28.43
N TYR A 266 -5.78 -16.35 -28.39
CA TYR A 266 -5.09 -15.79 -29.55
C TYR A 266 -3.57 -15.75 -29.44
N LEU A 267 -2.97 -16.06 -28.29
CA LEU A 267 -1.50 -16.08 -28.15
C LEU A 267 -0.89 -17.44 -28.51
N PHE A 268 0.13 -17.40 -29.36
CA PHE A 268 0.90 -18.56 -29.78
C PHE A 268 2.37 -18.43 -29.35
N VAL A 269 3.03 -19.57 -29.16
CA VAL A 269 4.48 -19.62 -28.93
C VAL A 269 5.21 -19.23 -30.21
N LEU A 270 6.22 -18.37 -30.09
CA LEU A 270 7.03 -17.88 -31.21
C LEU A 270 8.33 -18.67 -31.35
N ASP A 271 8.71 -19.04 -32.58
CA ASP A 271 10.02 -19.63 -32.92
C ASP A 271 10.43 -20.82 -32.01
N ALA A 272 9.46 -21.62 -31.58
CA ALA A 272 9.61 -22.67 -30.57
C ALA A 272 10.17 -22.24 -29.20
N ASN A 273 10.25 -20.93 -28.94
CA ASN A 273 10.65 -20.36 -27.66
C ASN A 273 9.43 -20.16 -26.75
N ILE A 274 9.23 -21.08 -25.81
CA ILE A 274 8.11 -21.08 -24.86
C ILE A 274 7.99 -19.80 -24.00
N ALA A 275 9.08 -19.02 -23.87
CA ALA A 275 9.11 -17.79 -23.10
C ALA A 275 8.50 -16.59 -23.86
N LEU A 276 8.39 -16.68 -25.18
CA LEU A 276 7.85 -15.60 -26.02
C LEU A 276 6.50 -16.00 -26.61
N CYS A 277 5.58 -15.05 -26.61
CA CYS A 277 4.29 -15.24 -27.26
C CYS A 277 3.92 -14.05 -28.15
N SER A 278 3.05 -14.32 -29.12
CA SER A 278 2.51 -13.34 -30.04
C SER A 278 1.20 -13.86 -30.63
N PRO A 279 0.25 -12.97 -30.96
CA PRO A 279 -0.91 -13.29 -31.77
C PRO A 279 -0.57 -13.63 -33.22
N LYS A 280 0.51 -13.04 -33.73
CA LYS A 280 1.05 -13.35 -35.07
C LYS A 280 1.87 -14.63 -34.97
N THR A 281 1.42 -15.66 -35.67
CA THR A 281 2.14 -16.93 -35.80
C THR A 281 3.44 -16.75 -36.59
N ASP A 282 4.35 -17.73 -36.52
CA ASP A 282 5.56 -17.75 -37.35
C ASP A 282 5.22 -17.66 -38.85
N GLU A 283 4.06 -18.19 -39.25
CA GLU A 283 3.59 -18.14 -40.64
C GLU A 283 3.06 -16.75 -41.03
N ASP A 284 2.31 -16.07 -40.16
CA ASP A 284 1.88 -14.67 -40.35
C ASP A 284 3.08 -13.73 -40.52
N ARG A 285 4.20 -14.04 -39.85
CA ARG A 285 5.43 -13.25 -39.94
C ARG A 285 6.20 -13.50 -41.25
N ARG A 286 6.15 -14.73 -41.78
CA ARG A 286 6.80 -15.09 -43.04
C ARG A 286 6.02 -14.66 -44.28
N ARG A 287 4.69 -14.72 -44.24
CA ARG A 287 3.83 -14.51 -45.43
C ARG A 287 2.93 -13.28 -45.38
N GLY A 288 3.01 -12.51 -44.29
CA GLY A 288 2.13 -11.37 -44.04
C GLY A 288 0.97 -11.75 -43.12
N THR A 289 0.55 -10.80 -42.28
CA THR A 289 -0.43 -11.05 -41.21
C THR A 289 -1.85 -11.20 -41.77
N GLN A 290 -2.54 -12.28 -41.39
CA GLN A 290 -3.93 -12.49 -41.81
C GLN A 290 -4.89 -11.42 -41.24
N PRO A 291 -5.96 -11.05 -41.96
CA PRO A 291 -6.94 -10.08 -41.48
C PRO A 291 -7.61 -10.47 -40.14
N SER A 292 -7.82 -11.78 -39.92
CA SER A 292 -8.33 -12.32 -38.66
C SER A 292 -7.37 -12.06 -37.49
N THR A 293 -6.06 -12.22 -37.72
CA THR A 293 -5.01 -11.93 -36.74
C THR A 293 -4.91 -10.44 -36.45
N VAL A 294 -5.02 -9.58 -37.47
CA VAL A 294 -5.08 -8.11 -37.27
C VAL A 294 -6.26 -7.72 -36.39
N ARG A 295 -7.45 -8.30 -36.64
CA ARG A 295 -8.64 -8.05 -35.81
C ARG A 295 -8.44 -8.51 -34.37
N ALA A 296 -7.89 -9.71 -34.16
CA ALA A 296 -7.62 -10.24 -32.82
C ALA A 296 -6.63 -9.35 -32.03
N VAL A 297 -5.58 -8.83 -32.69
CA VAL A 297 -4.66 -7.86 -32.09
C VAL A 297 -5.40 -6.59 -31.66
N GLY A 298 -6.30 -6.07 -32.50
CA GLY A 298 -7.16 -4.94 -32.16
C GLY A 298 -8.02 -5.20 -30.92
N GLU A 299 -8.75 -6.32 -30.91
CA GLU A 299 -9.60 -6.74 -29.78
C GLU A 299 -8.80 -6.88 -28.47
N MET A 300 -7.58 -7.45 -28.52
CA MET A 300 -6.70 -7.55 -27.34
C MET A 300 -6.19 -6.20 -26.85
N ASN A 301 -5.78 -5.30 -27.77
CA ASN A 301 -5.33 -3.96 -27.41
C ASN A 301 -6.46 -3.13 -26.76
N GLU A 302 -7.68 -3.22 -27.31
CA GLU A 302 -8.86 -2.57 -26.73
C GLU A 302 -9.19 -3.14 -25.34
N ALA A 303 -9.15 -4.46 -25.18
CA ALA A 303 -9.39 -5.10 -23.90
C ALA A 303 -8.32 -4.74 -22.85
N ALA A 304 -7.05 -4.66 -23.25
CA ALA A 304 -5.96 -4.23 -22.38
C ALA A 304 -6.10 -2.78 -21.94
N THR A 305 -6.46 -1.89 -22.86
CA THR A 305 -6.75 -0.48 -22.57
C THR A 305 -7.92 -0.35 -21.60
N ALA A 306 -9.00 -1.10 -21.82
CA ALA A 306 -10.16 -1.10 -20.94
C ALA A 306 -9.84 -1.63 -19.54
N PHE A 307 -9.01 -2.67 -19.44
CA PHE A 307 -8.55 -3.20 -18.17
C PHE A 307 -7.66 -2.19 -17.42
N ALA A 308 -6.70 -1.57 -18.10
CA ALA A 308 -5.84 -0.55 -17.50
C ALA A 308 -6.67 0.64 -16.96
N ALA A 309 -7.63 1.13 -17.74
CA ALA A 309 -8.54 2.19 -17.32
C ALA A 309 -9.41 1.81 -16.10
N ALA A 310 -9.82 0.54 -16.00
CA ALA A 310 -10.57 0.04 -14.86
C ALA A 310 -9.70 -0.10 -13.60
N LEU A 311 -8.43 -0.52 -13.73
CA LEU A 311 -7.45 -0.51 -12.64
C LEU A 311 -7.20 0.93 -12.13
N ASP A 312 -7.04 1.90 -13.03
CA ASP A 312 -6.89 3.32 -12.66
C ASP A 312 -8.12 3.86 -11.94
N ALA A 313 -9.32 3.44 -12.35
CA ALA A 313 -10.56 3.81 -11.70
C ALA A 313 -10.63 3.23 -10.28
N PHE A 314 -10.25 1.96 -10.13
CA PHE A 314 -10.13 1.32 -8.82
C PHE A 314 -9.13 2.05 -7.91
N GLU A 315 -7.92 2.37 -8.38
CA GLU A 315 -6.92 3.09 -7.58
C GLU A 315 -7.38 4.51 -7.19
N ARG A 316 -8.14 5.20 -8.05
CA ARG A 316 -8.76 6.49 -7.71
C ARG A 316 -9.77 6.34 -6.57
N VAL A 317 -10.65 5.34 -6.63
CA VAL A 317 -11.59 5.06 -5.55
C VAL A 317 -10.85 4.65 -4.27
N ALA A 318 -9.82 3.80 -4.37
CA ALA A 318 -9.00 3.38 -3.26
C ALA A 318 -8.33 4.57 -2.55
N ARG A 319 -7.76 5.52 -3.31
CA ARG A 319 -7.15 6.73 -2.75
C ARG A 319 -8.14 7.60 -1.95
N ASP A 320 -9.38 7.66 -2.41
CA ASP A 320 -10.41 8.50 -1.78
C ASP A 320 -11.09 7.81 -0.58
N ARG A 321 -11.26 6.48 -0.64
CA ARG A 321 -11.97 5.66 0.35
C ARG A 321 -11.04 5.06 1.42
N VAL A 322 -9.87 4.59 1.00
CA VAL A 322 -8.76 4.17 1.87
C VAL A 322 -7.83 5.38 2.03
N ARG A 323 -8.37 6.46 2.62
CA ARG A 323 -7.53 7.56 3.08
C ARG A 323 -6.70 7.02 4.23
N VAL A 324 -5.43 6.74 3.96
CA VAL A 324 -4.43 6.60 5.02
C VAL A 324 -4.48 7.90 5.80
N ALA A 325 -5.14 7.89 6.96
CA ALA A 325 -4.91 8.89 7.98
C ALA A 325 -3.40 8.97 8.16
N ALA A 326 -2.85 10.19 8.23
CA ALA A 326 -1.51 10.37 8.73
C ALA A 326 -1.43 9.70 10.11
N VAL A 327 -0.84 8.49 10.10
CA VAL A 327 -0.50 7.55 11.16
C VAL A 327 -1.05 7.81 12.57
N ALA A 328 -1.84 6.86 13.07
CA ALA A 328 -1.89 6.53 14.50
C ALA A 328 -1.88 4.99 14.68
N VAL A 329 -0.76 4.35 14.35
CA VAL A 329 -0.49 3.00 14.85
C VAL A 329 -0.20 3.13 16.34
N ALA A 330 -1.03 2.51 17.18
CA ALA A 330 -0.72 2.31 18.58
C ALA A 330 0.59 1.53 18.67
N ALA A 331 1.59 2.14 19.31
CA ALA A 331 2.88 1.53 19.54
C ALA A 331 2.70 0.19 20.29
N PRO A 332 3.21 -0.93 19.77
CA PRO A 332 3.70 -2.00 20.64
C PRO A 332 4.71 -1.36 21.62
N PRO A 333 4.90 -1.88 22.85
CA PRO A 333 5.92 -1.34 23.74
C PRO A 333 7.22 -1.15 22.96
N ALA A 334 7.73 0.08 22.91
CA ALA A 334 8.73 0.53 21.94
C ALA A 334 9.91 -0.45 21.86
N ALA A 335 9.82 -1.38 20.92
CA ALA A 335 11.00 -1.90 20.27
C ALA A 335 11.53 -0.72 19.46
N ALA A 336 12.79 -0.35 19.69
CA ALA A 336 13.43 0.71 18.94
C ALA A 336 13.13 0.52 17.44
N ALA A 337 12.61 1.56 16.78
CA ALA A 337 12.43 1.54 15.33
C ALA A 337 13.74 1.03 14.73
N ASP A 338 13.66 -0.02 13.90
CA ASP A 338 14.85 -0.63 13.30
C ASP A 338 15.62 0.48 12.58
N PRO A 339 16.81 0.88 13.09
CA PRO A 339 17.55 2.03 12.53
C PRO A 339 17.96 1.79 11.07
N TRP A 340 17.82 0.55 10.59
CA TRP A 340 18.19 0.12 9.27
C TRP A 340 17.04 0.03 8.28
N GLU A 341 15.78 0.26 8.66
CA GLU A 341 14.63 0.08 7.75
C GLU A 341 14.80 0.87 6.44
N ALA A 342 15.11 2.17 6.55
CA ALA A 342 15.36 3.02 5.39
C ALA A 342 16.60 2.59 4.58
N ALA A 343 17.63 2.06 5.26
CA ALA A 343 18.83 1.56 4.62
C ALA A 343 18.57 0.25 3.84
N LYS A 344 17.77 -0.66 4.40
CA LYS A 344 17.34 -1.93 3.76
C LYS A 344 16.51 -1.65 2.52
N ALA A 345 15.52 -0.75 2.61
CA ALA A 345 14.69 -0.36 1.47
C ALA A 345 15.52 0.28 0.33
N LEU A 346 16.50 1.12 0.69
CA LEU A 346 17.40 1.73 -0.28
C LEU A 346 18.33 0.69 -0.93
N LEU A 347 18.83 -0.27 -0.16
CA LEU A 347 19.66 -1.36 -0.65
C LEU A 347 18.92 -2.25 -1.66
N GLU A 348 17.66 -2.61 -1.37
CA GLU A 348 16.80 -3.37 -2.27
C GLU A 348 16.56 -2.61 -3.59
N ARG A 349 16.27 -1.31 -3.50
CA ARG A 349 16.13 -0.45 -4.68
C ARG A 349 17.38 -0.46 -5.55
N LEU A 350 18.57 -0.32 -4.96
CA LEU A 350 19.84 -0.35 -5.69
C LEU A 350 20.08 -1.69 -6.40
N GLY A 351 19.64 -2.81 -5.80
CA GLY A 351 19.67 -4.13 -6.43
C GLY A 351 18.88 -4.19 -7.74
N ASN A 352 17.80 -3.41 -7.85
CA ASN A 352 16.91 -3.35 -9.01
C ASN A 352 17.30 -2.29 -10.06
N ASP A 353 18.29 -1.42 -9.77
CA ASP A 353 18.69 -0.35 -10.68
C ASP A 353 19.27 -0.89 -12.00
N GLY A 354 19.97 -2.04 -11.97
CA GLY A 354 20.55 -2.67 -13.15
C GLY A 354 19.50 -3.11 -14.17
N ALA A 355 18.39 -3.69 -13.69
CA ALA A 355 17.28 -4.12 -14.55
C ALA A 355 16.42 -2.95 -15.05
N SER A 356 16.45 -1.80 -14.37
CA SER A 356 15.65 -0.62 -14.70
C SER A 356 16.40 0.45 -15.50
N GLY A 357 17.65 0.19 -15.89
CA GLY A 357 18.46 1.10 -16.70
C GLY A 357 18.92 2.37 -15.97
N ARG A 358 18.89 2.37 -14.64
CA ARG A 358 19.29 3.51 -13.79
C ARG A 358 20.80 3.58 -13.52
N VAL A 359 21.52 2.55 -13.95
CA VAL A 359 22.95 2.42 -13.76
C VAL A 359 23.71 3.09 -14.92
N PRO A 360 24.65 4.02 -14.63
CA PRO A 360 25.40 4.69 -15.68
C PRO A 360 26.55 3.80 -16.18
N GLY A 361 26.31 3.12 -17.29
CA GLY A 361 27.31 2.28 -17.97
C GLY A 361 27.42 0.85 -17.41
N ILE A 362 28.00 -0.03 -18.23
CA ILE A 362 28.11 -1.46 -17.96
C ILE A 362 29.52 -1.76 -17.44
N VAL A 363 29.61 -2.54 -16.37
CA VAL A 363 30.89 -3.10 -15.90
C VAL A 363 31.06 -4.51 -16.45
N SER A 364 32.24 -4.81 -17.01
CA SER A 364 32.55 -6.13 -17.56
C SER A 364 32.47 -7.22 -16.49
N LYS A 365 31.86 -8.35 -16.87
CA LYS A 365 31.76 -9.54 -16.01
C LYS A 365 32.95 -10.49 -16.23
N PRO A 366 33.35 -11.31 -15.23
CA PRO A 366 32.80 -11.43 -13.88
C PRO A 366 33.04 -10.17 -13.03
N SER A 367 32.06 -9.76 -12.23
CA SER A 367 32.18 -8.56 -11.38
C SER A 367 31.76 -8.80 -9.93
N VAL A 368 32.26 -7.92 -9.06
CA VAL A 368 31.80 -7.76 -7.68
C VAL A 368 31.15 -6.38 -7.53
N THR A 369 30.05 -6.32 -6.79
CA THR A 369 29.34 -5.09 -6.42
C THR A 369 29.37 -4.95 -4.91
N ILE A 370 29.80 -3.80 -4.41
CA ILE A 370 29.92 -3.46 -3.00
C ILE A 370 29.05 -2.23 -2.75
N ARG A 371 28.10 -2.32 -1.82
CA ARG A 371 27.18 -1.24 -1.45
C ARG A 371 27.34 -0.91 0.02
N LEU A 372 27.53 0.38 0.32
CA LEU A 372 27.42 0.91 1.68
C LEU A 372 26.21 1.84 1.77
N VAL A 373 25.34 1.55 2.73
CA VAL A 373 24.15 2.36 3.01
C VAL A 373 24.18 2.80 4.49
N PRO A 374 24.56 4.06 4.77
CA PRO A 374 24.59 4.60 6.13
C PRO A 374 23.22 4.58 6.81
N ALA A 375 23.16 4.36 8.12
CA ALA A 375 21.90 4.42 8.89
C ALA A 375 21.24 5.82 8.79
N VAL A 376 22.06 6.87 8.70
CA VAL A 376 21.60 8.27 8.60
C VAL A 376 20.75 8.55 7.35
N VAL A 377 20.69 7.65 6.37
CA VAL A 377 19.79 7.81 5.20
C VAL A 377 18.31 7.93 5.60
N ALA A 378 17.93 7.40 6.77
CA ALA A 378 16.60 7.58 7.36
C ALA A 378 16.22 9.05 7.54
N GLU A 379 17.20 9.92 7.81
CA GLU A 379 17.01 11.37 7.97
C GLU A 379 16.92 12.13 6.64
N ARG A 380 17.11 11.42 5.51
CA ARG A 380 17.18 11.98 4.15
C ARG A 380 18.13 13.20 4.05
N PRO A 381 19.39 13.05 4.49
CA PRO A 381 20.34 14.15 4.53
C PRO A 381 20.54 14.77 3.13
N ARG A 382 20.70 16.09 3.09
CA ARG A 382 20.97 16.80 1.84
C ARG A 382 22.43 16.64 1.45
N LEU A 383 22.68 15.96 0.33
CA LEU A 383 24.00 15.92 -0.30
C LEU A 383 24.32 17.26 -0.98
N VAL A 384 25.37 17.94 -0.51
CA VAL A 384 25.84 19.21 -1.06
C VAL A 384 26.69 18.95 -2.31
N PRO A 385 26.28 19.37 -3.53
CA PRO A 385 26.98 19.00 -4.77
C PRO A 385 28.47 19.34 -4.79
N ALA A 386 28.88 20.46 -4.19
CA ALA A 386 30.30 20.83 -4.11
C ALA A 386 31.13 19.88 -3.22
N GLN A 387 30.55 19.35 -2.14
CA GLN A 387 31.20 18.34 -1.30
C GLN A 387 31.24 17.00 -2.01
N VAL A 388 30.15 16.62 -2.70
CA VAL A 388 30.12 15.40 -3.49
C VAL A 388 31.15 15.44 -4.62
N ALA A 389 31.29 16.55 -5.34
CA ALA A 389 32.29 16.69 -6.40
C ALA A 389 33.73 16.52 -5.87
N LYS A 390 34.00 16.94 -4.63
CA LYS A 390 35.29 16.71 -3.96
C LYS A 390 35.50 15.23 -3.60
N ALA A 391 34.48 14.60 -3.00
CA ALA A 391 34.52 13.17 -2.69
C ALA A 391 34.61 12.29 -3.96
N GLN A 392 34.00 12.73 -5.07
CA GLN A 392 34.01 12.05 -6.37
C GLN A 392 35.42 11.90 -6.96
N MET A 393 36.36 12.76 -6.58
CA MET A 393 37.78 12.59 -6.96
C MET A 393 38.40 11.31 -6.38
N ARG A 394 37.77 10.73 -5.34
CA ARG A 394 38.18 9.48 -4.69
C ARG A 394 37.35 8.28 -5.15
N PHE A 395 36.51 8.42 -6.17
CA PHE A 395 35.69 7.30 -6.65
C PHE A 395 36.51 6.26 -7.41
N ALA A 396 37.63 6.64 -8.01
CA ALA A 396 38.51 5.72 -8.71
C ALA A 396 39.26 4.81 -7.72
N PRO A 397 39.37 3.50 -7.99
CA PRO A 397 40.07 2.55 -7.12
C PRO A 397 41.58 2.79 -7.08
N ASP A 398 42.14 3.49 -8.07
CA ASP A 398 43.55 3.88 -8.09
C ASP A 398 43.74 5.30 -8.65
N VAL A 399 44.81 5.96 -8.22
CA VAL A 399 45.11 7.37 -8.57
C VAL A 399 45.55 7.58 -10.01
N HIS A 400 45.86 6.51 -10.74
CA HIS A 400 46.34 6.55 -12.13
C HIS A 400 45.25 6.14 -13.14
N ALA A 401 44.07 5.73 -12.67
CA ALA A 401 42.94 5.37 -13.51
C ALA A 401 42.53 6.54 -14.41
N ARG A 402 42.25 6.24 -15.68
CA ARG A 402 41.57 7.19 -16.55
C ARG A 402 40.08 7.14 -16.24
N VAL A 403 39.53 8.28 -15.81
CA VAL A 403 38.18 8.37 -15.26
C VAL A 403 37.27 9.17 -16.17
N VAL A 404 36.06 8.66 -16.43
CA VAL A 404 34.91 9.44 -16.88
C VAL A 404 34.05 9.73 -15.67
N THR A 405 33.59 10.97 -15.53
CA THR A 405 32.82 11.43 -14.37
C THR A 405 31.63 12.25 -14.86
N ASP A 406 30.46 11.99 -14.30
CA ASP A 406 29.24 12.73 -14.59
C ASP A 406 28.26 12.68 -13.40
N ALA A 407 27.13 13.37 -13.52
CA ALA A 407 26.06 13.38 -12.52
C ALA A 407 24.68 13.61 -13.16
N ASP A 408 23.65 13.13 -12.50
CA ASP A 408 22.25 13.36 -12.83
C ASP A 408 21.43 13.77 -11.58
N GLY A 409 20.11 13.87 -11.75
CA GLY A 409 19.18 14.24 -10.67
C GLY A 409 19.18 13.28 -9.49
N ASP A 410 19.56 12.03 -9.69
CA ASP A 410 19.51 10.93 -8.71
C ASP A 410 20.88 10.58 -8.14
N GLN A 411 21.96 10.70 -8.92
CA GLN A 411 23.29 10.22 -8.54
C GLN A 411 24.47 11.05 -9.09
N TRP A 412 25.64 10.81 -8.52
CA TRP A 412 26.95 11.18 -9.05
C TRP A 412 27.72 9.89 -9.32
N TRP A 413 28.45 9.81 -10.42
CA TRP A 413 29.16 8.59 -10.75
C TRP A 413 30.50 8.86 -11.46
N SER A 414 31.40 7.92 -11.29
CA SER A 414 32.67 7.87 -11.99
C SER A 414 32.92 6.43 -12.44
N ALA A 415 33.49 6.26 -13.62
CA ALA A 415 33.82 4.94 -14.16
C ALA A 415 35.16 4.99 -14.89
N GLU A 416 35.73 3.83 -15.16
CA GLU A 416 36.77 3.72 -16.17
C GLU A 416 36.24 4.24 -17.52
N VAL A 417 37.11 4.80 -18.36
CA VAL A 417 36.74 5.10 -19.75
C VAL A 417 36.22 3.83 -20.44
N PRO A 418 34.96 3.82 -20.94
CA PRO A 418 34.38 2.65 -21.58
C PRO A 418 35.21 2.20 -22.78
N ARG A 419 35.37 0.88 -22.92
CA ARG A 419 36.11 0.25 -24.01
C ARG A 419 35.13 -0.42 -24.95
N ASP A 420 35.46 -0.41 -26.23
CA ASP A 420 34.74 -1.23 -27.20
C ASP A 420 35.10 -2.70 -26.98
N VAL A 421 34.09 -3.49 -26.66
CA VAL A 421 34.20 -4.94 -26.43
C VAL A 421 33.50 -5.74 -27.53
N GLY A 422 33.23 -5.12 -28.68
CA GLY A 422 32.50 -5.75 -29.79
C GLY A 422 31.00 -5.88 -29.53
N LYS A 423 30.45 -5.13 -28.56
CA LYS A 423 29.03 -5.06 -28.22
C LYS A 423 28.49 -3.64 -28.49
N PRO A 424 27.17 -3.47 -28.64
CA PRO A 424 26.57 -2.16 -28.90
C PRO A 424 26.90 -1.08 -27.85
N ASN A 425 27.16 -1.50 -26.61
CA ASN A 425 27.53 -0.62 -25.50
C ASN A 425 28.97 -0.92 -25.07
N GLY A 426 29.77 0.13 -24.89
CA GLY A 426 31.10 0.00 -24.31
C GLY A 426 31.03 -0.44 -22.84
N GLU A 427 32.03 -1.18 -22.39
CA GLU A 427 32.12 -1.69 -21.02
C GLU A 427 33.32 -1.07 -20.28
N SER A 428 33.15 -0.83 -18.99
CA SER A 428 34.19 -0.32 -18.08
C SER A 428 34.66 -1.45 -17.16
N ARG A 429 35.89 -1.39 -16.66
CA ARG A 429 36.33 -2.35 -15.62
C ARG A 429 35.83 -2.03 -14.23
N TRP A 430 35.42 -0.79 -13.99
CA TRP A 430 34.86 -0.39 -12.71
C TRP A 430 33.95 0.83 -12.85
N ARG A 431 33.04 0.99 -11.88
CA ARG A 431 32.18 2.14 -11.69
C ARG A 431 31.92 2.35 -10.20
N THR A 432 31.98 3.60 -9.75
CA THR A 432 31.52 4.03 -8.42
C THR A 432 30.42 5.05 -8.60
N ARG A 433 29.34 4.94 -7.81
CA ARG A 433 28.26 5.93 -7.78
C ARG A 433 27.80 6.25 -6.37
N LEU A 434 27.49 7.52 -6.11
CA LEU A 434 26.80 7.98 -4.91
C LEU A 434 25.36 8.36 -5.29
N VAL A 435 24.40 7.65 -4.73
CA VAL A 435 22.97 7.72 -5.03
C VAL A 435 22.22 8.36 -3.87
N ARG A 436 21.31 9.30 -4.19
CA ARG A 436 20.47 9.95 -3.18
C ARG A 436 19.55 8.94 -2.45
N PRO A 437 19.29 9.13 -1.15
CA PRO A 437 19.76 10.22 -0.30
C PRO A 437 21.18 10.06 0.27
N GLY A 438 21.88 8.93 0.07
CA GLY A 438 23.21 8.76 0.66
C GLY A 438 23.85 7.38 0.57
N ALA A 439 23.48 6.55 -0.40
CA ALA A 439 24.11 5.24 -0.60
C ALA A 439 25.25 5.33 -1.60
N ILE A 440 26.34 4.61 -1.37
CA ILE A 440 27.46 4.52 -2.32
C ILE A 440 27.63 3.07 -2.79
N GLU A 441 27.82 2.90 -4.10
CA GLU A 441 27.98 1.60 -4.75
C GLU A 441 29.26 1.61 -5.59
N PHE A 442 30.06 0.57 -5.45
CA PHE A 442 31.20 0.27 -6.31
C PHE A 442 30.95 -1.07 -7.02
N GLU A 443 31.15 -1.11 -8.33
CA GLU A 443 31.14 -2.34 -9.11
C GLU A 443 32.46 -2.43 -9.87
N ALA A 444 33.12 -3.59 -9.82
CA ALA A 444 34.39 -3.82 -10.52
C ALA A 444 34.54 -5.24 -11.04
N THR A 445 35.19 -5.39 -12.19
CA THR A 445 35.58 -6.68 -12.78
C THR A 445 36.59 -7.38 -11.86
N ILE A 446 36.34 -8.64 -11.50
CA ILE A 446 37.20 -9.40 -10.58
C ILE A 446 38.28 -10.23 -11.27
N GLY A 447 38.09 -10.51 -12.56
CA GLY A 447 39.01 -11.27 -13.41
C GLY A 447 38.57 -11.22 -14.87
N SER A 448 39.39 -11.74 -15.77
CA SER A 448 39.08 -11.84 -17.20
C SER A 448 39.56 -13.16 -17.74
N ARG A 449 38.91 -13.66 -18.80
CA ARG A 449 39.40 -14.83 -19.53
C ARG A 449 40.77 -14.52 -20.14
N ILE A 450 41.68 -15.48 -20.04
CA ILE A 450 43.00 -15.42 -20.66
C ILE A 450 43.02 -16.48 -21.75
N ASP A 451 43.30 -16.05 -22.99
CA ASP A 451 43.29 -16.90 -24.19
C ASP A 451 41.96 -17.71 -24.32
N ASP A 452 42.07 -19.00 -24.64
CA ASP A 452 40.94 -19.92 -24.80
C ASP A 452 40.62 -20.70 -23.50
N ASP A 453 41.12 -20.28 -22.34
CA ASP A 453 40.86 -20.98 -21.08
C ASP A 453 39.37 -20.89 -20.71
N PRO A 454 38.67 -22.03 -20.53
CA PRO A 454 37.28 -22.02 -20.09
C PRO A 454 37.08 -21.46 -18.67
N HIS A 455 38.13 -21.30 -17.86
CA HIS A 455 38.03 -20.85 -16.47
C HIS A 455 38.72 -19.50 -16.25
N ILE A 456 38.14 -18.68 -15.37
CA ILE A 456 38.68 -17.41 -14.94
C ILE A 456 39.25 -17.58 -13.54
N MET A 457 40.59 -17.66 -13.45
CA MET A 457 41.29 -17.85 -12.19
C MET A 457 41.31 -16.56 -11.37
N VAL A 458 40.73 -16.60 -10.17
CA VAL A 458 40.72 -15.47 -9.22
C VAL A 458 41.39 -15.89 -7.93
N ASN A 459 42.43 -15.17 -7.50
CA ASN A 459 43.05 -15.37 -6.19
C ASN A 459 42.12 -14.86 -5.10
N GLY A 460 41.67 -15.76 -4.21
CA GLY A 460 40.69 -15.43 -3.19
C GLY A 460 41.22 -14.44 -2.14
N ARG A 461 42.48 -14.53 -1.73
CA ARG A 461 43.07 -13.56 -0.79
C ARG A 461 43.18 -12.17 -1.40
N ASP A 462 43.56 -12.09 -2.67
CA ASP A 462 43.64 -10.81 -3.39
C ASP A 462 42.24 -10.23 -3.63
N LEU A 463 41.22 -11.08 -3.82
CA LEU A 463 39.83 -10.65 -3.93
C LEU A 463 39.32 -10.07 -2.61
N GLU A 464 39.52 -10.76 -1.49
CA GLU A 464 39.18 -10.24 -0.15
C GLU A 464 39.88 -8.90 0.12
N GLY A 465 41.19 -8.81 -0.20
CA GLY A 465 41.95 -7.58 -0.04
C GLY A 465 41.39 -6.40 -0.82
N ARG A 466 40.99 -6.64 -2.09
CA ARG A 466 40.32 -5.63 -2.91
C ARG A 466 38.95 -5.24 -2.36
N ILE A 467 38.19 -6.18 -1.82
CA ILE A 467 36.88 -5.90 -1.20
C ILE A 467 37.07 -5.00 0.02
N VAL A 468 37.98 -5.34 0.94
CA VAL A 468 38.24 -4.55 2.15
C VAL A 468 38.72 -3.14 1.80
N ALA A 469 39.70 -3.02 0.90
CA ALA A 469 40.21 -1.71 0.46
C ALA A 469 39.10 -0.85 -0.17
N SER A 470 38.21 -1.46 -0.96
CA SER A 470 37.07 -0.77 -1.55
C SER A 470 36.09 -0.28 -0.48
N ILE A 471 35.78 -1.10 0.53
CA ILE A 471 34.90 -0.71 1.65
C ILE A 471 35.48 0.51 2.39
N GLU A 472 36.77 0.49 2.70
CA GLU A 472 37.45 1.61 3.38
C GLU A 472 37.41 2.90 2.55
N GLN A 473 37.66 2.79 1.25
CA GLN A 473 37.58 3.91 0.31
C GLN A 473 36.16 4.49 0.23
N LEU A 474 35.15 3.64 0.11
CA LEU A 474 33.74 4.05 0.06
C LEU A 474 33.30 4.71 1.37
N ALA A 475 33.70 4.15 2.52
CA ALA A 475 33.45 4.72 3.84
C ALA A 475 34.10 6.10 4.01
N ALA A 476 35.31 6.30 3.48
CA ALA A 476 35.98 7.59 3.47
C ALA A 476 35.21 8.62 2.62
N CYS A 477 34.69 8.20 1.46
CA CYS A 477 33.86 9.06 0.60
C CYS A 477 32.57 9.48 1.30
N LEU A 478 31.87 8.54 1.95
CA LEU A 478 30.67 8.83 2.74
C LEU A 478 30.95 9.81 3.87
N THR A 479 32.07 9.64 4.57
CA THR A 479 32.49 10.55 5.64
C THR A 479 32.73 11.97 5.11
N GLU A 480 33.36 12.12 3.95
CA GLU A 480 33.63 13.43 3.33
C GLU A 480 32.36 14.20 2.93
N VAL A 481 31.28 13.49 2.60
CA VAL A 481 29.97 14.08 2.28
C VAL A 481 29.04 14.21 3.50
N GLY A 482 29.56 13.98 4.70
CA GLY A 482 28.81 14.13 5.96
C GLY A 482 27.91 12.95 6.31
N LEU A 483 28.15 11.78 5.72
CA LEU A 483 27.38 10.54 5.93
C LEU A 483 28.19 9.45 6.66
N GLY A 484 29.18 9.85 7.45
CA GLY A 484 29.93 8.91 8.29
C GLY A 484 29.06 8.30 9.41
N GLY A 485 29.46 7.13 9.89
CA GLY A 485 28.74 6.40 10.95
C GLY A 485 28.44 4.96 10.56
N PRO A 486 27.54 4.28 11.29
CA PRO A 486 27.15 2.91 10.99
C PRO A 486 26.57 2.79 9.57
N ALA A 487 26.93 1.74 8.84
CA ALA A 487 26.37 1.44 7.51
C ALA A 487 26.04 -0.05 7.32
N LEU A 488 25.01 -0.34 6.52
CA LEU A 488 24.82 -1.68 5.95
C LEU A 488 25.80 -1.88 4.81
N LEU A 489 26.47 -3.03 4.82
CA LEU A 489 27.32 -3.51 3.75
C LEU A 489 26.63 -4.67 3.03
N ALA A 490 26.51 -4.57 1.71
CA ALA A 490 26.13 -5.70 0.86
C ALA A 490 27.19 -5.94 -0.22
N ILE A 491 27.51 -7.21 -0.44
CA ILE A 491 28.46 -7.66 -1.47
C ILE A 491 27.75 -8.66 -2.37
N GLY A 492 27.79 -8.42 -3.67
CA GLY A 492 27.21 -9.30 -4.68
C GLY A 492 28.20 -9.60 -5.81
N PHE A 493 27.98 -10.71 -6.49
CA PHE A 493 28.79 -11.18 -7.62
C PHE A 493 27.90 -11.51 -8.81
N GLU A 494 28.36 -11.19 -10.01
CA GLU A 494 27.64 -11.46 -11.27
C GLU A 494 28.59 -11.95 -12.36
N GLY A 495 28.10 -12.85 -13.21
CA GLY A 495 28.84 -13.49 -14.30
C GLY A 495 29.99 -14.38 -13.84
N VAL A 496 29.82 -15.05 -12.68
CA VAL A 496 30.87 -15.83 -12.00
C VAL A 496 30.78 -17.34 -12.26
N GLU A 497 30.02 -17.78 -13.26
CA GLU A 497 29.81 -19.19 -13.60
C GLU A 497 31.13 -19.91 -13.96
N ASP A 498 32.02 -19.19 -14.63
CA ASP A 498 33.33 -19.68 -15.10
C ASP A 498 34.48 -19.31 -14.15
N VAL A 499 34.19 -18.71 -12.99
CA VAL A 499 35.22 -18.31 -12.04
C VAL A 499 35.68 -19.47 -11.17
N GLU A 500 36.99 -19.67 -11.11
CA GLU A 500 37.64 -20.54 -10.13
C GLU A 500 38.34 -19.72 -9.05
N LEU A 501 37.89 -19.90 -7.80
CA LEU A 501 38.50 -19.28 -6.64
C LEU A 501 39.71 -20.12 -6.20
N THR A 502 40.88 -19.49 -6.22
CA THR A 502 42.17 -20.13 -5.95
C THR A 502 42.74 -19.71 -4.60
N ARG A 503 43.49 -20.63 -3.97
CA ARG A 503 44.31 -20.36 -2.79
C ARG A 503 45.75 -20.85 -3.00
N ALA A 504 46.68 -20.38 -2.18
CA ALA A 504 48.11 -20.67 -2.31
C ALA A 504 48.46 -22.18 -2.35
N ARG A 505 47.62 -23.07 -1.80
CA ARG A 505 47.80 -24.53 -1.84
C ARG A 505 46.45 -25.24 -2.10
N GLY A 506 46.30 -25.94 -3.22
CA GLY A 506 45.14 -26.81 -3.48
C GLY A 506 44.39 -26.63 -4.80
N GLY A 507 44.90 -25.83 -5.74
CA GLY A 507 44.23 -25.58 -7.03
C GLY A 507 43.08 -24.56 -6.93
N GLY A 508 42.31 -24.41 -8.02
CA GLY A 508 41.09 -23.62 -8.06
C GLY A 508 39.85 -24.46 -7.76
N ARG A 509 38.80 -23.82 -7.24
CA ARG A 509 37.47 -24.43 -7.11
C ARG A 509 36.42 -23.55 -7.80
N PRO A 510 35.55 -24.13 -8.64
CA PRO A 510 34.61 -23.36 -9.44
C PRO A 510 33.39 -22.93 -8.63
N ILE A 511 32.91 -21.70 -8.87
CA ILE A 511 31.68 -21.18 -8.25
C ILE A 511 30.42 -21.79 -8.90
N ARG A 512 30.39 -21.91 -10.24
CA ARG A 512 29.29 -22.51 -11.02
C ARG A 512 27.91 -21.87 -10.84
N GLN A 513 27.87 -20.61 -10.46
CA GLN A 513 26.63 -19.84 -10.34
C GLN A 513 26.73 -18.59 -11.22
N PRO A 514 25.66 -18.18 -11.92
CA PRO A 514 25.67 -16.96 -12.72
C PRO A 514 25.83 -15.70 -11.87
N GLY A 515 25.53 -15.77 -10.57
CA GLY A 515 25.70 -14.69 -9.61
C GLY A 515 25.13 -15.08 -8.25
N PHE A 516 25.57 -14.39 -7.19
CA PHE A 516 25.10 -14.59 -5.83
C PHE A 516 25.36 -13.35 -4.98
N SER A 517 24.64 -13.21 -3.85
CA SER A 517 24.87 -12.17 -2.85
C SER A 517 25.32 -12.79 -1.54
N LEU A 518 26.26 -12.16 -0.86
CA LEU A 518 26.69 -12.52 0.49
C LEU A 518 25.73 -11.91 1.52
N PRO A 519 25.69 -12.42 2.77
CA PRO A 519 24.87 -11.83 3.82
C PRO A 519 25.19 -10.36 4.05
N VAL A 520 24.16 -9.58 4.34
CA VAL A 520 24.30 -8.15 4.66
C VAL A 520 24.93 -8.01 6.04
N VAL A 521 25.94 -7.15 6.16
CA VAL A 521 26.66 -6.89 7.43
C VAL A 521 26.33 -5.51 7.95
N GLU A 522 26.08 -5.40 9.25
CA GLU A 522 25.99 -4.12 9.95
C GLU A 522 27.39 -3.68 10.39
N LEU A 523 27.97 -2.71 9.69
CA LEU A 523 29.27 -2.14 10.06
C LEU A 523 29.05 -0.99 11.04
N ALA A 524 29.41 -1.18 12.31
CA ALA A 524 29.28 -0.13 13.33
C ALA A 524 30.19 1.09 13.06
N ALA A 525 31.39 0.84 12.54
CA ALA A 525 32.36 1.86 12.14
C ALA A 525 33.09 1.41 10.86
N PRO A 526 32.55 1.72 9.66
CA PRO A 526 33.11 1.24 8.39
C PRO A 526 34.57 1.67 8.09
N LEU A 527 35.09 2.67 8.79
CA LEU A 527 36.49 3.11 8.71
C LEU A 527 37.42 2.40 9.72
N ALA A 528 36.87 1.70 10.71
CA ALA A 528 37.63 1.06 11.78
C ALA A 528 37.89 -0.41 11.43
N GLN A 529 38.83 -0.65 10.50
CA GLN A 529 39.27 -1.99 10.09
C GLN A 529 38.09 -2.93 9.73
N PRO A 530 37.28 -2.59 8.71
CA PRO A 530 36.09 -3.35 8.35
C PRO A 530 36.37 -4.84 8.06
N GLY A 531 37.59 -5.21 7.63
CA GLY A 531 37.97 -6.61 7.39
C GLY A 531 37.75 -7.54 8.58
N ASN A 532 37.90 -7.05 9.82
CA ASN A 532 37.69 -7.84 11.04
C ASN A 532 36.21 -8.25 11.25
N GLN A 533 35.27 -7.58 10.58
CA GLN A 533 33.83 -7.87 10.65
C GLN A 533 33.34 -8.78 9.51
N LEU A 534 34.23 -9.21 8.61
CA LEU A 534 33.87 -9.95 7.38
C LEU A 534 34.20 -11.43 7.41
N ASN A 535 34.55 -12.00 8.58
CA ASN A 535 34.96 -13.40 8.69
C ASN A 535 33.90 -14.37 8.13
N GLU A 536 32.68 -14.30 8.66
CA GLU A 536 31.57 -15.14 8.17
C GLU A 536 31.23 -14.89 6.69
N VAL A 537 31.29 -13.62 6.25
CA VAL A 537 31.03 -13.24 4.86
C VAL A 537 32.05 -13.87 3.92
N PHE A 538 33.33 -13.85 4.28
CA PHE A 538 34.39 -14.48 3.51
C PHE A 538 34.30 -16.01 3.61
N ASP A 539 34.03 -16.59 4.78
CA ASP A 539 33.77 -18.03 4.90
C ASP A 539 32.69 -18.49 3.92
N ILE A 540 31.58 -17.76 3.83
CA ILE A 540 30.49 -18.06 2.89
C ILE A 540 30.96 -17.93 1.45
N LEU A 541 31.71 -16.89 1.08
CA LEU A 541 32.30 -16.74 -0.26
C LEU A 541 33.14 -17.97 -0.65
N TRP A 542 34.03 -18.41 0.25
CA TRP A 542 34.89 -19.57 0.03
C TRP A 542 34.05 -20.85 -0.06
N GLN A 543 33.08 -21.04 0.82
CA GLN A 543 32.16 -22.18 0.81
C GLN A 543 31.28 -22.23 -0.43
N THR A 544 30.84 -21.09 -0.98
CA THR A 544 30.09 -21.01 -2.24
C THR A 544 30.92 -21.57 -3.40
N SER A 545 32.23 -21.35 -3.40
CA SER A 545 33.15 -21.97 -4.37
C SER A 545 33.53 -23.42 -4.04
N GLY A 546 33.08 -23.97 -2.90
CA GLY A 546 33.32 -25.36 -2.49
C GLY A 546 34.50 -25.57 -1.53
N TRP A 547 35.09 -24.50 -0.99
CA TRP A 547 36.07 -24.58 0.10
C TRP A 547 35.35 -24.65 1.46
N GLY A 548 35.07 -25.87 1.91
CA GLY A 548 34.30 -26.11 3.14
C GLY A 548 34.98 -25.64 4.43
N ASP A 549 36.29 -25.37 4.39
CA ASP A 549 37.08 -24.84 5.50
C ASP A 549 37.02 -23.30 5.63
N GLY A 550 36.31 -22.61 4.74
CA GLY A 550 36.12 -21.16 4.83
C GLY A 550 37.33 -20.36 4.36
N SER A 551 37.38 -19.09 4.78
CA SER A 551 38.44 -18.16 4.41
C SER A 551 39.77 -18.51 5.09
N PRO A 552 40.88 -18.57 4.33
CA PRO A 552 42.20 -18.80 4.90
C PRO A 552 42.84 -17.51 5.44
N SER A 553 42.09 -16.41 5.58
CA SER A 553 42.62 -15.06 5.86
C SER A 553 42.33 -14.58 7.29
N PHE A 554 41.98 -15.49 8.19
CA PHE A 554 41.72 -15.17 9.60
C PHE A 554 42.52 -16.10 10.52
N GLY A 555 43.29 -15.50 11.44
CA GLY A 555 44.02 -16.24 12.47
C GLY A 555 43.21 -16.48 13.76
N ARG A 556 42.76 -15.39 14.39
CA ARG A 556 41.93 -15.35 15.62
C ARG A 556 41.06 -14.08 15.61
N GLU A 557 40.13 -14.02 14.67
CA GLU A 557 39.19 -12.88 14.47
C GLU A 557 39.80 -11.60 13.88
N ILE A 558 41.13 -11.49 13.79
CA ILE A 558 41.81 -10.44 13.02
C ILE A 558 41.97 -10.92 11.59
N TRP A 559 41.59 -10.06 10.64
CA TRP A 559 41.84 -10.30 9.22
C TRP A 559 43.33 -10.11 8.92
N ASP A 560 43.96 -11.16 8.35
CA ASP A 560 45.41 -11.23 8.10
C ASP A 560 45.91 -10.11 7.17
N GLY A 561 45.02 -9.51 6.37
CA GLY A 561 45.34 -8.36 5.52
C GLY A 561 45.81 -7.12 6.30
N TYR A 562 45.46 -7.00 7.58
CA TYR A 562 45.96 -5.93 8.47
C TYR A 562 47.29 -6.28 9.16
N ALA A 563 47.66 -7.57 9.24
CA ALA A 563 48.88 -8.00 9.94
C ALA A 563 50.18 -7.53 9.23
N GLY A 564 50.08 -7.09 7.97
CA GLY A 564 51.19 -6.47 7.24
C GLY A 564 51.58 -5.08 7.76
N ASP A 565 50.65 -4.32 8.32
CA ASP A 565 50.91 -2.96 8.82
C ASP A 565 51.64 -2.96 10.18
N GLU A 566 51.44 -3.98 11.04
CA GLU A 566 52.21 -4.12 12.28
C GLU A 566 53.68 -4.50 12.06
N ALA A 567 54.01 -5.13 10.92
CA ALA A 567 55.37 -5.46 10.55
C ALA A 567 56.12 -4.30 9.84
N ALA A 568 55.38 -3.31 9.32
CA ALA A 568 55.93 -2.08 8.76
C ALA A 568 56.04 -0.94 9.81
N ALA A 569 55.33 -1.06 10.93
CA ALA A 569 55.34 -0.11 12.05
C ALA A 569 56.23 -0.53 13.25
N ARG A 570 56.94 -1.66 13.15
CA ARG A 570 58.04 -2.08 14.04
C ARG A 570 59.34 -2.09 13.27
#